data_AF-A0A1I6VW54-F1
#
_entry.id   AF-A0A1I6VW54-F1
#
_cell.length_a   1.000
_cell.length_b   1.000
_cell.length_c   1.000
_cell.angle_alpha   90.00
_cell.angle_beta   90.00
_cell.angle_gamma   90.00
#
_symmetry.space_group_name_H-M   'P 1'
#
loop_
_entity.id
_entity.type
_entity.pdbx_description
1 polymer ?
#
loop_
_entity_poly.entity_id
_entity_poly.type
_entity_poly.pdbx_seq_one_letter_code
_entity_poly.pdbx_strand_id
1 'polypeptide(L)'
;MNKLFTLIALVALVGCAEKKPLTLEEQWKGYCTSVGNAANTIMFDRQNAIEKKAALEHADKIEDATTKTFILDIIEQVYAFPLAEIDADPEASRNQFKQKITEKCIATPHEKLPNYKPF
;
A
#
# COMPACT_ATOMS: atom_id res chain seq x y z
N MET A 1 32.18 11.80 -46.17
CA MET A 1 31.38 10.57 -46.27
C MET A 1 31.51 9.73 -45.01
N ASN A 2 30.47 9.76 -44.18
CA ASN A 2 29.80 8.59 -43.56
C ASN A 2 30.60 7.52 -42.80
N LYS A 3 31.37 7.82 -41.74
CA LYS A 3 31.77 6.75 -40.80
C LYS A 3 31.72 7.07 -39.30
N LEU A 4 31.50 8.32 -38.87
CA LEU A 4 31.56 8.66 -37.44
C LEU A 4 30.20 8.63 -36.70
N PHE A 5 29.08 8.69 -37.43
CA PHE A 5 27.75 8.73 -36.81
C PHE A 5 27.17 7.36 -36.46
N THR A 6 27.82 6.26 -36.85
CA THR A 6 27.27 4.91 -36.71
C THR A 6 27.59 4.23 -35.37
N LEU A 7 28.50 4.78 -34.56
CA LEU A 7 28.95 4.15 -33.30
C LEU A 7 28.20 4.61 -32.04
N ILE A 8 27.45 5.72 -32.12
CA ILE A 8 26.70 6.27 -30.97
C ILE A 8 25.29 5.66 -30.86
N ALA A 9 24.74 5.13 -31.96
CA ALA A 9 23.40 4.54 -31.98
C ALA A 9 23.29 3.17 -31.28
N LEU A 10 24.40 2.47 -31.03
CA LEU A 10 24.38 1.17 -30.35
C LEU A 10 24.35 1.26 -28.81
N VAL A 11 24.74 2.39 -28.22
CA VAL A 11 24.73 2.56 -26.75
C VAL A 11 23.33 2.96 -26.23
N ALA A 12 22.43 3.40 -27.11
CA ALA A 12 21.05 3.71 -26.75
C ALA A 12 20.16 2.47 -26.58
N LEU A 13 20.57 1.29 -27.07
CA LEU A 13 19.78 0.05 -27.01
C LEU A 13 20.04 -0.80 -25.75
N VAL A 14 21.05 -0.47 -24.93
CA VAL A 14 21.22 -1.06 -23.58
C VAL A 14 20.39 -0.36 -22.51
N GLY A 15 19.62 0.68 -22.88
CA GLY A 15 18.73 1.42 -21.98
C GLY A 15 17.41 0.70 -21.65
N CYS A 16 17.15 -0.47 -22.24
CA CYS A 16 16.05 -1.36 -21.86
C CYS A 16 16.63 -2.68 -21.30
N ALA A 17 17.49 -2.59 -20.29
CA ALA A 17 17.66 -3.72 -19.40
C ALA A 17 16.30 -3.94 -18.72
N GLU A 18 15.59 -5.01 -19.10
CA GLU A 18 14.36 -5.42 -18.43
C GLU A 18 14.62 -5.40 -16.92
N LYS A 19 13.84 -4.59 -16.20
CA LYS A 19 13.99 -4.46 -14.75
C LYS A 19 13.92 -5.87 -14.17
N LYS A 20 14.95 -6.27 -13.42
CA LYS A 20 14.97 -7.60 -12.78
C LYS A 20 13.63 -7.79 -12.05
N PRO A 21 12.92 -8.91 -12.27
CA PRO A 21 11.67 -9.15 -11.57
C PRO A 21 11.94 -9.13 -10.06
N LEU A 22 11.05 -8.46 -9.32
CA LEU A 22 11.16 -8.35 -7.87
C LEU A 22 11.10 -9.73 -7.23
N THR A 23 11.87 -9.93 -6.17
CA THR A 23 11.75 -11.10 -5.29
C THR A 23 10.39 -11.11 -4.59
N LEU A 24 9.96 -12.26 -4.06
CA LEU A 24 8.70 -12.35 -3.32
C LEU A 24 8.69 -11.39 -2.12
N GLU A 25 9.81 -11.26 -1.41
CA GLU A 25 9.96 -10.33 -0.29
C GLU A 25 9.82 -8.86 -0.71
N GLU A 26 10.40 -8.47 -1.85
CA GLU A 26 10.26 -7.11 -2.37
C GLU A 26 8.83 -6.82 -2.83
N GLN A 27 8.16 -7.81 -3.44
CA GLN A 27 6.74 -7.71 -3.80
C GLN A 27 5.86 -7.62 -2.55
N TRP A 28 6.15 -8.44 -1.53
CA TRP A 28 5.45 -8.41 -0.24
C TRP A 28 5.62 -7.08 0.47
N LYS A 29 6.83 -6.53 0.50
CA LYS A 29 7.07 -5.18 1.01
C LYS A 29 6.27 -4.12 0.25
N GLY A 30 6.17 -4.25 -1.07
CA GLY A 30 5.32 -3.39 -1.91
C GLY A 30 3.83 -3.51 -1.56
N TYR A 31 3.34 -4.73 -1.37
CA TYR A 31 1.99 -5.01 -0.88
C TYR A 31 1.75 -4.37 0.50
N CYS A 32 2.62 -4.60 1.46
CA CYS A 32 2.46 -4.05 2.81
C CYS A 32 2.53 -2.52 2.85
N THR A 33 3.30 -1.90 1.95
CA THR A 33 3.27 -0.43 1.77
C THR A 33 1.88 0.02 1.34
N SER A 34 1.24 -0.71 0.42
CA SER A 34 -0.13 -0.44 0.00
C SER A 34 -1.16 -0.66 1.11
N VAL A 35 -0.99 -1.70 1.94
CA VAL A 35 -1.84 -1.94 3.11
C VAL A 35 -1.70 -0.79 4.14
N GLY A 36 -0.47 -0.30 4.34
CA GLY A 36 -0.23 0.91 5.15
C GLY A 36 -0.88 2.17 4.58
N ASN A 37 -0.86 2.35 3.25
CA ASN A 37 -1.59 3.44 2.60
C ASN A 37 -3.10 3.32 2.83
N ALA A 38 -3.67 2.11 2.75
CA ALA A 38 -5.07 1.90 3.07
C ALA A 38 -5.42 2.34 4.51
N ALA A 39 -4.54 2.09 5.48
CA ALA A 39 -4.73 2.59 6.85
C ALA A 39 -4.71 4.11 6.95
N ASN A 40 -3.83 4.77 6.19
CA ASN A 40 -3.81 6.23 6.10
C ASN A 40 -5.13 6.78 5.52
N THR A 41 -5.60 6.19 4.42
CA THR A 41 -6.84 6.57 3.74
C THR A 41 -8.07 6.32 4.62
N ILE A 42 -8.18 5.16 5.26
CA ILE A 42 -9.33 4.84 6.13
C ILE A 42 -9.37 5.76 7.35
N MET A 43 -8.22 6.13 7.91
CA MET A 43 -8.16 7.13 8.96
C MET A 43 -8.56 8.52 8.46
N PHE A 44 -8.11 8.91 7.27
CA PHE A 44 -8.55 10.15 6.63
C PHE A 44 -10.07 10.17 6.37
N ASP A 45 -10.65 9.08 5.85
CA ASP A 45 -12.09 8.95 5.64
C ASP A 45 -12.86 9.13 6.94
N ARG A 46 -12.37 8.56 8.04
CA ARG A 46 -12.98 8.74 9.37
C ARG A 46 -12.94 10.19 9.84
N GLN A 47 -11.84 10.92 9.60
CA GLN A 47 -11.76 12.36 9.89
C GLN A 47 -12.78 13.17 9.09
N ASN A 48 -13.14 12.68 7.89
CA ASN A 48 -14.15 13.28 7.03
C ASN A 48 -15.56 12.70 7.27
N ALA A 49 -15.81 12.17 8.46
CA ALA A 49 -17.10 11.65 8.92
C ALA A 49 -17.68 10.52 8.06
N ILE A 50 -16.84 9.73 7.39
CA ILE A 50 -17.28 8.45 6.85
C ILE A 50 -17.62 7.53 8.04
N GLU A 51 -18.79 6.91 7.96
CA GLU A 51 -19.28 5.99 8.99
C GLU A 51 -18.63 4.62 8.87
N LYS A 52 -18.42 3.94 10.01
CA LYS A 52 -17.83 2.60 10.06
C LYS A 52 -18.56 1.62 9.14
N LYS A 53 -19.89 1.71 9.12
CA LYS A 53 -20.74 0.87 8.27
C LYS A 53 -20.40 1.03 6.79
N ALA A 54 -20.22 2.26 6.31
CA ALA A 54 -19.87 2.51 4.91
C ALA A 54 -18.46 1.98 4.57
N ALA A 55 -17.51 2.12 5.50
CA ALA A 55 -16.17 1.55 5.34
C ALA A 55 -16.21 0.00 5.24
N LEU A 56 -17.01 -0.65 6.10
CA LEU A 56 -17.21 -2.10 6.06
C LEU A 56 -17.88 -2.56 4.75
N GLU A 57 -18.93 -1.87 4.30
CA GLU A 57 -19.60 -2.15 3.02
C GLU A 57 -18.66 -2.00 1.82
N HIS A 58 -17.72 -1.05 1.88
CA HIS A 58 -16.68 -0.92 0.86
C HIS A 58 -15.68 -2.08 0.91
N ALA A 59 -15.20 -2.44 2.11
CA ALA A 59 -14.28 -3.55 2.32
C ALA A 59 -14.86 -4.91 1.91
N ASP A 60 -16.19 -5.06 1.95
CA ASP A 60 -16.84 -6.30 1.54
C ASP A 60 -16.67 -6.65 0.05
N LYS A 61 -16.35 -5.64 -0.77
CA LYS A 61 -16.07 -5.79 -2.21
C LYS A 61 -14.67 -6.36 -2.51
N ILE A 62 -13.82 -6.52 -1.50
CA ILE A 62 -12.48 -7.07 -1.65
C ILE A 62 -12.60 -8.59 -1.76
N GLU A 63 -12.15 -9.14 -2.90
CA GLU A 63 -12.24 -10.58 -3.18
C GLU A 63 -11.11 -11.37 -2.50
N ASP A 64 -9.90 -10.80 -2.44
CA ASP A 64 -8.75 -11.46 -1.85
C ASP A 64 -8.87 -11.50 -0.32
N ALA A 65 -8.91 -12.71 0.24
CA ALA A 65 -9.18 -12.94 1.66
C ALA A 65 -8.11 -12.33 2.59
N THR A 66 -6.84 -12.39 2.20
CA THR A 66 -5.74 -11.81 2.98
C THR A 66 -5.88 -10.29 3.07
N THR A 67 -6.11 -9.65 1.92
CA THR A 67 -6.30 -8.21 1.82
C THR A 67 -7.56 -7.79 2.55
N LYS A 68 -8.68 -8.51 2.37
CA LYS A 68 -9.92 -8.24 3.10
C LYS A 68 -9.70 -8.32 4.61
N THR A 69 -8.95 -9.31 5.09
CA THR A 69 -8.63 -9.46 6.53
C THR A 69 -7.85 -8.26 7.05
N PHE A 70 -6.81 -7.80 6.35
CA PHE A 70 -6.08 -6.60 6.74
C PHE A 70 -6.97 -5.35 6.75
N ILE A 71 -7.77 -5.13 5.71
CA ILE A 71 -8.64 -3.96 5.62
C ILE A 71 -9.69 -3.96 6.75
N LEU A 72 -10.31 -5.11 7.04
CA LEU A 72 -11.27 -5.21 8.14
C LEU A 72 -10.60 -4.91 9.50
N ASP A 73 -9.42 -5.46 9.76
CA ASP A 73 -8.64 -5.19 10.97
C ASP A 73 -8.23 -3.71 11.09
N ILE A 74 -7.87 -3.06 9.98
CA ILE A 74 -7.58 -1.64 9.93
C ILE A 74 -8.83 -0.82 10.27
N ILE A 75 -9.99 -1.15 9.69
CA ILE A 75 -11.26 -0.46 9.99
C ILE A 75 -11.58 -0.60 11.48
N GLU A 76 -11.47 -1.80 12.06
CA GLU A 76 -11.71 -2.00 13.49
C GLU A 76 -10.78 -1.12 14.35
N GLN A 77 -9.48 -1.13 14.06
CA GLN A 77 -8.51 -0.34 14.82
C GLN A 77 -8.70 1.18 14.64
N VAL A 78 -8.92 1.63 13.40
CA VAL A 78 -9.13 3.04 13.10
C VAL A 78 -10.37 3.54 13.81
N TYR A 79 -11.50 2.82 13.78
CA TYR A 79 -12.74 3.28 14.41
C TYR A 79 -12.76 3.13 15.94
N ALA A 80 -11.89 2.30 16.50
CA ALA A 80 -11.66 2.23 17.95
C ALA A 80 -10.78 3.36 18.49
N PHE A 81 -9.95 4.00 17.65
CA PHE A 81 -9.07 5.08 18.08
C PHE A 81 -9.86 6.36 18.43
N PRO A 82 -9.49 7.18 19.41
CA PRO A 82 -10.27 8.38 19.75
C PRO A 82 -10.20 9.44 18.63
N LEU A 83 -11.34 9.91 18.13
CA LEU A 83 -11.37 10.90 17.04
C LEU A 83 -10.66 12.21 17.43
N ALA A 84 -10.83 12.65 18.67
CA ALA A 84 -10.15 13.83 19.21
C ALA A 84 -8.61 13.73 19.16
N GLU A 85 -8.05 12.53 19.29
CA GLU A 85 -6.60 12.32 19.15
C GLU A 85 -6.16 12.43 17.68
N ILE A 86 -6.98 11.95 16.74
CA ILE A 86 -6.72 12.08 15.30
C ILE A 86 -6.75 13.56 14.90
N ASP A 87 -7.73 14.31 15.39
CA ASP A 87 -7.94 15.71 15.01
C ASP A 87 -6.91 16.66 15.64
N ALA A 88 -6.29 16.27 16.75
CA ALA A 88 -5.23 17.04 17.40
C ALA A 88 -3.95 17.10 16.53
N ASP A 89 -3.58 15.99 15.88
CA ASP A 89 -2.52 15.96 14.87
C ASP A 89 -2.87 14.97 13.74
N PRO A 90 -3.63 15.43 12.72
CA PRO A 90 -4.09 14.62 11.60
C PRO A 90 -3.00 13.91 10.82
N GLU A 91 -1.86 14.58 10.63
CA GLU A 91 -0.78 14.04 9.81
C GLU A 91 0.03 13.02 10.60
N ALA A 92 0.41 13.34 11.83
CA ALA A 92 1.15 12.42 12.68
C ALA A 92 0.34 11.16 12.97
N SER A 93 -0.94 11.29 13.32
CA SER A 93 -1.81 10.14 13.61
C SER A 93 -1.93 9.19 12.42
N ARG A 94 -2.15 9.73 11.22
CA ARG A 94 -2.23 8.94 10.00
C ARG A 94 -0.90 8.29 9.63
N ASN A 95 0.21 9.00 9.80
CA ASN A 95 1.55 8.47 9.53
C ASN A 95 1.93 7.36 10.52
N GLN A 96 1.61 7.53 11.81
CA GLN A 96 1.80 6.52 12.83
C GLN A 96 0.99 5.25 12.52
N PHE A 97 -0.29 5.39 12.17
CA PHE A 97 -1.12 4.24 11.80
C PHE A 97 -0.60 3.54 10.53
N LYS A 98 -0.21 4.30 9.51
CA LYS A 98 0.41 3.76 8.29
C LYS A 98 1.65 2.94 8.60
N GLN A 99 2.58 3.45 9.41
CA GLN A 99 3.80 2.75 9.78
C GLN A 99 3.49 1.47 10.57
N LYS A 100 2.68 1.57 11.63
CA LYS A 100 2.25 0.44 12.45
C LYS A 100 1.66 -0.70 11.61
N ILE A 101 0.76 -0.36 10.68
CA ILE A 101 0.09 -1.34 9.82
C ILE A 101 1.05 -1.93 8.78
N THR A 102 1.93 -1.10 8.20
CA THR A 102 2.97 -1.58 7.26
C THR A 102 3.86 -2.60 7.95
N GLU A 103 4.34 -2.30 9.16
CA GLU A 103 5.21 -3.19 9.94
C GLU A 103 4.49 -4.48 10.36
N LYS A 104 3.22 -4.39 10.80
CA LYS A 104 2.39 -5.56 11.10
C LYS A 104 2.25 -6.47 9.88
N CYS A 105 2.00 -5.89 8.70
CA CYS A 105 1.91 -6.65 7.46
C CYS A 105 3.25 -7.30 7.09
N ILE A 106 4.37 -6.57 7.17
CA ILE A 106 5.71 -7.11 6.89
C ILE A 106 6.02 -8.31 7.79
N ALA A 107 5.66 -8.24 9.07
CA ALA A 107 5.87 -9.32 10.04
C ALA A 107 4.90 -10.50 9.88
N THR A 108 3.86 -10.37 9.04
CA THR A 108 2.88 -11.44 8.83
C THR A 108 3.46 -12.50 7.90
N PRO A 109 3.43 -13.80 8.29
CA PRO A 109 3.88 -14.88 7.42
C PRO A 109 3.13 -14.90 6.09
N HIS A 110 3.85 -15.12 5.00
CA HIS A 110 3.31 -15.15 3.66
C HIS A 110 4.02 -16.19 2.80
N GLU A 111 3.25 -16.93 2.00
CA GLU A 111 3.78 -17.93 1.06
C GLU A 111 3.57 -17.50 -0.40
N LYS A 112 2.67 -16.54 -0.64
CA LYS A 112 2.32 -16.01 -1.95
C LYS A 112 1.87 -14.56 -1.85
N LEU A 113 2.00 -13.83 -2.96
CA LEU A 113 1.46 -12.48 -3.05
C LEU A 113 -0.07 -12.53 -3.17
N PRO A 114 -0.80 -11.72 -2.39
CA PRO A 114 -2.24 -11.54 -2.54
C PRO A 114 -2.60 -10.98 -3.92
N ASN A 115 -3.80 -11.28 -4.41
CA ASN A 115 -4.30 -10.63 -5.63
C ASN A 115 -4.95 -9.30 -5.25
N TYR A 116 -4.16 -8.22 -5.27
CA TYR A 116 -4.62 -6.92 -4.79
C TYR A 116 -4.41 -5.82 -5.85
N LYS A 117 -5.27 -4.81 -5.80
CA LYS A 117 -5.04 -3.53 -6.46
C LYS A 117 -4.38 -2.58 -5.46
N PRO A 118 -3.32 -1.85 -5.83
CA PRO A 118 -2.75 -0.83 -4.97
C PRO A 118 -3.80 0.20 -4.54
N PHE A 119 -3.71 0.61 -3.28
CA PHE A 119 -4.54 1.63 -2.62
C PHE A 119 -3.88 3.01 -2.68
#